data_AF-A0A2X1PKP5-F1
#
_entry.id   AF-A0A2X1PKP5-F1
#
_cell.length_a   1.000
_cell.length_b   1.000
_cell.length_c   1.000
_cell.angle_alpha   90.00
_cell.angle_beta   90.00
_cell.angle_gamma   90.00
#
_symmetry.space_group_name_H-M   'P 1'
#
loop_
_entity.id
_entity.type
_entity.pdbx_description
1 polymer ?
#
loop_
_entity_poly.entity_id
_entity_poly.type
_entity_poly.pdbx_seq_one_letter_code
_entity_poly.pdbx_strand_id
1 'polypeptide(L)' 'MNRFRLLEAVPKQEFEDYTGLSQSAVKNQIDFAIQQNYIVENADSWQITEHGKLFLNELLELFLTEE' A
#
# COMPACT_ATOMS: atom_id res chain seq x y z
N MET A 1 3.07 5.32 -2.33
CA MET A 1 3.24 5.05 -3.79
C MET A 1 4.67 4.74 -4.18
N ASN A 2 5.63 5.68 -4.03
CA ASN A 2 7.00 5.43 -4.51
C ASN A 2 7.69 4.25 -3.84
N ARG A 3 7.48 4.02 -2.53
CA ARG A 3 8.05 2.82 -1.86
C ARG A 3 7.50 1.50 -2.40
N PHE A 4 6.23 1.40 -2.77
CA PHE A 4 5.70 0.20 -3.45
C PHE A 4 6.41 -0.05 -4.79
N ARG A 5 6.76 1.00 -5.54
CA ARG A 5 7.55 0.87 -6.78
C ARG A 5 8.98 0.40 -6.55
N LEU A 6 9.55 0.73 -5.40
CA LEU A 6 10.87 0.25 -4.99
C LEU A 6 10.84 -1.18 -4.42
N LEU A 7 9.65 -1.76 -4.28
CA LEU A 7 9.43 -3.07 -3.66
C LEU A 7 9.89 -3.14 -2.19
N GLU A 8 10.01 -1.98 -1.57
CA GLU A 8 10.41 -1.85 -0.17
C GLU A 8 9.19 -1.91 0.75
N ALA A 9 9.42 -2.29 2.00
CA ALA A 9 8.43 -2.13 3.05
C ALA A 9 8.01 -0.66 3.15
N VAL A 10 6.72 -0.43 3.34
CA VAL A 10 6.14 0.89 3.61
C VAL A 10 5.82 0.96 5.10
N PRO A 11 6.63 1.61 5.93
CA PRO A 11 6.29 1.82 7.33
C PRO A 11 5.03 2.66 7.44
N LYS A 12 4.11 2.23 8.30
CA LYS A 12 2.83 2.91 8.55
C LYS A 12 3.04 4.32 9.07
N GLN A 13 4.02 4.50 9.97
CA GLN A 13 4.39 5.81 10.50
C GLN A 13 4.89 6.75 9.39
N GLU A 14 5.77 6.26 8.49
CA GLU A 14 6.24 7.07 7.37
C GLU A 14 5.10 7.48 6.43
N PHE A 15 4.11 6.60 6.22
CA PHE A 15 2.93 6.98 5.45
C PHE A 15 2.21 8.18 6.07
N GLU A 16 1.96 8.16 7.38
CA GLU A 16 1.33 9.29 8.07
C GLU A 16 2.21 10.55 8.03
N ASP A 17 3.51 10.40 8.23
CA ASP A 17 4.46 11.52 8.23
C ASP A 17 4.60 12.20 6.86
N TYR A 18 4.62 11.42 5.77
CA TYR A 18 4.79 11.96 4.41
C TYR A 18 3.49 12.43 3.77
N THR A 19 2.35 11.80 4.08
CA THR A 19 1.06 12.15 3.49
C THR A 19 0.23 13.09 4.35
N GLY A 20 0.49 13.14 5.66
CA GLY A 20 -0.36 13.81 6.64
C GLY A 20 -1.72 13.14 6.85
N LEU A 21 -1.95 11.97 6.23
CA LEU A 21 -3.19 11.21 6.34
C LEU A 21 -3.02 10.08 7.33
N SER A 22 -4.03 9.84 8.17
CA SER A 22 -4.06 8.63 9.01
C SER A 22 -4.15 7.39 8.13
N GLN A 23 -3.58 6.28 8.61
CA GLN A 23 -3.75 4.94 8.01
C GLN A 23 -5.23 4.60 7.72
N SER A 24 -6.15 5.13 8.51
CA SER A 24 -7.60 4.91 8.33
C SER A 24 -8.11 5.41 6.97
N ALA A 25 -7.48 6.44 6.39
CA ALA A 25 -7.86 7.00 5.09
C ALA A 25 -7.61 6.02 3.93
N VAL A 26 -6.63 5.13 4.09
CA VAL A 26 -6.26 4.12 3.08
C VAL A 26 -6.63 2.71 3.49
N LYS A 27 -7.34 2.55 4.62
CA LYS A 27 -7.63 1.24 5.21
C LYS A 27 -8.38 0.33 4.24
N ASN A 28 -9.40 0.85 3.56
CA ASN A 28 -10.19 0.07 2.60
C ASN A 28 -9.34 -0.43 1.42
N GLN A 29 -8.47 0.43 0.89
CA GLN A 29 -7.56 0.11 -0.21
C GLN A 29 -6.53 -0.95 0.22
N ILE A 30 -5.99 -0.80 1.43
CA ILE A 30 -5.05 -1.76 2.03
C ILE A 30 -5.72 -3.11 2.26
N ASP A 31 -6.92 -3.14 2.86
CA ASP A 31 -7.68 -4.38 3.07
C ASP A 31 -7.95 -5.09 1.73
N PHE A 32 -8.33 -4.34 0.69
CA PHE A 32 -8.50 -4.90 -0.66
C PHE A 32 -7.19 -5.46 -1.22
N ALA A 33 -6.08 -4.73 -1.10
CA ALA A 33 -4.77 -5.17 -1.56
C ALA A 33 -4.28 -6.42 -0.80
N ILE A 34 -4.60 -6.58 0.48
CA ILE A 34 -4.33 -7.79 1.27
C ILE A 34 -5.19 -8.96 0.77
N GLN A 35 -6.48 -8.72 0.50
CA GLN A 35 -7.39 -9.74 -0.02
C GLN A 35 -6.94 -10.27 -1.39
N GLN A 36 -6.41 -9.41 -2.26
CA GLN A 36 -5.82 -9.80 -3.55
C GLN A 36 -4.40 -10.38 -3.43
N ASN A 37 -3.87 -10.50 -2.21
CA ASN A 37 -2.50 -10.96 -1.95
C ASN A 37 -1.42 -10.07 -2.60
N TYR A 38 -1.73 -8.80 -2.89
CA TYR A 38 -0.78 -7.84 -3.45
C TYR A 38 0.21 -7.33 -2.40
N ILE A 39 -0.27 -7.16 -1.17
CA ILE A 39 0.55 -6.76 -0.03
C ILE A 39 0.30 -7.67 1.17
N VAL A 40 1.27 -7.74 2.05
CA VAL A 40 1.15 -8.32 3.38
C VAL A 40 1.27 -7.20 4.39
N GLU A 41 0.33 -7.16 5.34
CA GLU A 41 0.38 -6.26 6.47
C GLU A 41 1.14 -6.90 7.63
N ASN A 42 2.14 -6.18 8.12
CA ASN A 42 2.80 -6.44 9.40
C ASN A 42 2.29 -5.45 10.46
N ALA A 43 2.77 -5.62 11.70
CA ALA A 43 2.43 -4.73 12.80
C ALA A 43 2.66 -3.25 12.43
N ASP A 44 3.84 -2.93 11.88
CA ASP A 44 4.28 -1.55 11.65
C ASP A 44 4.46 -1.18 10.17
N SER A 45 4.25 -2.11 9.23
CA SER A 45 4.54 -1.86 7.81
C SER A 45 3.67 -2.68 6.85
N TRP A 46 3.54 -2.18 5.63
CA TRP A 46 2.98 -2.92 4.49
C TRP A 46 4.11 -3.34 3.55
N GLN A 47 4.19 -4.63 3.24
CA GLN A 47 5.20 -5.19 2.35
C GLN A 47 4.53 -5.68 1.07
N ILE A 48 5.05 -5.30 -0.09
CA ILE A 48 4.57 -5.86 -1.36
C ILE A 48 5.01 -7.31 -1.50
N THR A 49 4.12 -8.16 -2.03
CA THR A 49 4.43 -9.56 -2.34
C THR A 49 4.97 -9.71 -3.76
N GLU A 50 5.50 -10.89 -4.08
CA GLU A 50 5.86 -11.23 -5.47
C GLU A 50 4.65 -11.17 -6.42
N HIS A 51 3.44 -11.48 -5.94
CA HIS A 51 2.22 -11.34 -6.72
C HIS A 51 1.87 -9.87 -6.95
N GLY A 52 1.88 -9.05 -5.90
CA GLY A 52 1.62 -7.61 -6.01
C GLY A 52 2.62 -6.88 -6.90
N LYS A 53 3.86 -7.36 -7.01
CA LYS A 53 4.84 -6.85 -7.96
C LYS A 53 4.41 -7.02 -9.42
N LEU A 54 3.75 -8.13 -9.76
CA LEU A 54 3.22 -8.36 -11.11
C LEU A 54 2.03 -7.44 -11.41
N PHE A 55 1.26 -7.10 -10.38
CA PHE A 55 0.07 -6.24 -10.45
C PHE A 55 0.32 -4.85 -9.83
N LEU A 56 1.56 -4.35 -9.91
CA LEU A 56 1.97 -3.12 -9.23
C LEU A 56 1.16 -1.91 -9.70
N ASN A 57 0.83 -1.84 -10.99
CA ASN A 57 0.04 -0.73 -11.52
C ASN A 57 -1.39 -0.75 -10.98
N GLU A 58 -2.06 -1.91 -10.99
CA GLU A 58 -3.39 -2.08 -10.40
C GLU A 58 -3.37 -1.74 -8.90
N LEU A 59 -2.35 -2.20 -8.17
CA LEU A 59 -2.17 -1.84 -6.76
C LEU A 59 -2.07 -0.32 -6.57
N LEU A 60 -1.33 0.39 -7.43
CA LEU A 60 -1.17 1.84 -7.33
C LEU A 60 -2.47 2.58 -7.68
N GLU A 61 -3.22 2.10 -8.66
CA GLU A 61 -4.52 2.64 -9.06
C GLU A 61 -5.53 2.63 -7.91
N LEU A 62 -5.50 1.62 -7.02
CA LEU A 62 -6.37 1.59 -5.82
C LEU A 62 -6.27 2.84 -4.95
N PHE A 63 -5.11 3.51 -4.95
CA PHE A 63 -4.87 4.70 -4.14
C PHE A 63 -4.88 6.01 -4.93
N LEU A 64 -5.00 5.93 -6.25
CA LEU A 64 -5.25 7.09 -7.10
C LEU A 64 -6.76 7.19 -7.19
N THR A 65 -7.38 7.96 -6.29
CA THR A 65 -8.80 8.26 -6.36
C THR A 65 -9.09 8.82 -7.76
N GLU A 66 -9.87 8.11 -8.57
CA GLU A 66 -10.47 8.74 -9.76
C GLU A 66 -11.41 9.85 -9.26
N GLU A 67 -11.31 11.02 -9.90
CA GLU A 67 -12.00 12.28 -9.55
C GLU A 67 -13.49 12.14 -9.21
#